data_AF-A0A3Q2FFY7-F1
#
_entry.id   AF-A0A3Q2FFY7-F1
#
_cell.length_a   1.000
_cell.length_b   1.000
_cell.length_c   1.000
_cell.angle_alpha   90.00
_cell.angle_beta   90.00
_cell.angle_gamma   90.00
#
_symmetry.space_group_name_H-M   'P 1'
#
loop_
_entity.id
_entity.type
_entity.pdbx_description
1 polymer ?
#
loop_
_entity_poly.entity_id
_entity_poly.type
_entity_poly.pdbx_seq_one_letter_code
_entity_poly.pdbx_strand_id
1 'polypeptide(L)'
;GNEEKILQHGGRNERKIRVFCRIRPVNRSEATQGGAIVVDKLDDYSVSVETLRGLREFQFDKVFSAEASQELMQSVIDGFNVCIFAYGQTGSGKTFTMVGDKDQKNPGIMPRSFNAIFNIMQENTSKFDFKPQVSAYMLELYNDRLQDLFVSQTGEAHAQTQPHGPTRRVEIKRNRKGVVFAQGAETKEASSAQELYALFQQACANRHISATMNVESSRSHLIVGIMVESRNLTNGSVNSGKLSLVDLAGSERAAKTGAKDHQLKEANSINKSLSALGDVISALSAELPHVPYRNSKLTQYATRVKAITNNAQRNVDSKEIAQLKE
;
A
#
# COMPACT_ATOMS: atom_id res chain seq x y z
N GLY A 1 -13.66 -35.13 -1.98
CA GLY A 1 -14.70 -34.13 -2.24
C GLY A 1 -14.70 -33.05 -1.18
N ASN A 2 -13.69 -32.16 -1.19
CA ASN A 2 -13.68 -30.91 -0.43
C ASN A 2 -12.50 -30.00 -0.85
N GLU A 3 -12.22 -29.85 -2.15
CA GLU A 3 -11.08 -29.06 -2.66
C GLU A 3 -11.45 -27.90 -3.61
N GLU A 4 -12.74 -27.59 -3.82
CA GLU A 4 -13.15 -26.56 -4.80
C GLU A 4 -13.53 -25.18 -4.23
N LYS A 5 -13.31 -24.88 -2.95
CA LYS A 5 -13.81 -23.62 -2.34
C LYS A 5 -12.88 -22.41 -2.36
N ILE A 6 -11.68 -22.47 -2.95
CA ILE A 6 -10.73 -21.34 -2.88
C ILE A 6 -10.90 -20.31 -4.02
N LEU A 7 -11.70 -20.59 -5.06
CA LEU A 7 -11.81 -19.71 -6.24
C LEU A 7 -13.22 -19.17 -6.57
N GLN A 8 -14.19 -19.27 -5.66
CA GLN A 8 -15.57 -18.78 -5.90
C GLN A 8 -16.10 -17.80 -4.85
N HIS A 9 -15.33 -16.75 -4.54
CA HIS A 9 -15.89 -15.52 -3.95
C HIS A 9 -15.84 -14.34 -4.93
N GLY A 10 -16.04 -14.63 -6.23
CA GLY A 10 -16.37 -13.63 -7.25
C GLY A 10 -17.83 -13.16 -7.13
N GLY A 11 -18.24 -12.71 -5.95
CA GLY A 11 -19.59 -12.21 -5.67
C GLY A 11 -19.60 -10.70 -5.55
N ARG A 12 -19.97 -9.98 -6.63
CA ARG A 12 -20.61 -8.65 -6.73
C ARG A 12 -20.10 -7.44 -5.87
N ASN A 13 -19.11 -7.61 -5.00
CA ASN A 13 -18.60 -6.62 -4.04
C ASN A 13 -17.19 -6.09 -4.37
N GLU A 14 -16.65 -6.36 -5.56
CA GLU A 14 -15.31 -5.95 -6.04
C GLU A 14 -15.06 -4.41 -6.07
N ARG A 15 -15.99 -3.61 -5.54
CA ARG A 15 -16.07 -2.17 -5.76
C ARG A 15 -15.82 -1.31 -4.53
N LYS A 16 -15.62 -1.86 -3.33
CA LYS A 16 -15.42 -1.04 -2.11
C LYS A 16 -13.99 -1.13 -1.56
N ILE A 17 -13.48 0.00 -1.06
CA ILE A 17 -12.26 0.01 -0.25
C ILE A 17 -12.56 -0.79 1.01
N ARG A 18 -11.66 -1.69 1.39
CA ARG A 18 -11.70 -2.39 2.68
C ARG A 18 -10.81 -1.66 3.69
N VAL A 19 -11.33 -1.41 4.88
CA VAL A 19 -10.63 -0.79 6.00
C VAL A 19 -10.58 -1.79 7.15
N PHE A 20 -9.36 -2.13 7.55
CA PHE A 20 -9.10 -3.03 8.66
C PHE A 20 -8.57 -2.25 9.86
N CYS A 21 -9.08 -2.55 11.04
CA CYS A 21 -8.53 -2.02 12.29
C CYS A 21 -7.62 -3.05 12.93
N ARG A 22 -6.43 -2.64 13.34
CA ARG A 22 -5.49 -3.48 14.09
C ARG A 22 -5.16 -2.81 15.42
N ILE A 23 -5.50 -3.47 16.51
CA ILE A 23 -5.12 -3.09 17.86
C ILE A 23 -3.77 -3.72 18.13
N ARG A 24 -2.79 -2.95 18.61
CA ARG A 24 -1.48 -3.48 19.01
C ARG A 24 -1.43 -3.72 20.52
N PRO A 25 -0.56 -4.64 20.99
CA PRO A 25 -0.27 -4.75 22.42
C PRO A 25 0.27 -3.45 23.00
N VAL A 26 0.07 -3.27 24.31
CA VAL A 26 0.70 -2.21 25.11
C VAL A 26 2.22 -2.41 25.10
N ASN A 27 2.98 -1.36 24.82
CA ASN A 27 4.44 -1.45 24.84
C ASN A 27 5.00 -1.29 26.26
N ARG A 28 6.26 -1.67 26.48
CA ARG A 28 6.89 -1.61 27.82
C ARG A 28 6.85 -0.20 28.43
N SER A 29 7.08 0.84 27.63
CA SER A 29 7.08 2.23 28.11
C SER A 29 5.69 2.65 28.58
N GLU A 30 4.64 2.27 27.85
CA GLU A 30 3.25 2.55 28.22
C GLU A 30 2.83 1.79 29.48
N ALA A 31 3.24 0.52 29.60
CA ALA A 31 2.99 -0.28 30.79
C ALA A 31 3.67 0.31 32.03
N THR A 32 4.93 0.76 31.92
CA THR A 32 5.66 1.40 33.02
C THR A 32 5.06 2.76 33.41
N GLN A 33 4.49 3.49 32.45
CA GLN A 33 3.84 4.79 32.71
C GLN A 33 2.39 4.63 33.21
N GLY A 34 1.88 3.41 33.35
CA GLY A 34 0.50 3.17 33.78
C GLY A 34 -0.54 3.64 32.76
N GLY A 35 -0.22 3.58 31.46
CA GLY A 35 -1.14 3.97 30.41
C GLY A 35 -2.43 3.14 30.45
N ALA A 36 -3.58 3.82 30.42
CA ALA A 36 -4.88 3.16 30.35
C ALA A 36 -5.12 2.58 28.95
N ILE A 37 -5.69 1.37 28.89
CA ILE A 37 -6.24 0.82 27.66
C ILE A 37 -7.56 1.53 27.40
N VAL A 38 -7.65 2.24 26.27
CA VAL A 38 -8.83 3.05 25.91
C VAL A 38 -9.55 2.50 24.67
N VAL A 39 -9.16 1.33 24.18
CA VAL A 39 -9.73 0.69 22.99
C VAL A 39 -10.02 -0.77 23.29
N ASP A 40 -11.28 -1.16 23.09
CA ASP A 40 -11.75 -2.53 23.26
C ASP A 40 -12.28 -3.08 21.93
N LYS A 41 -11.92 -4.33 21.62
CA LYS A 41 -12.55 -5.06 20.51
C LYS A 41 -13.90 -5.59 21.01
N LEU A 42 -14.99 -5.15 20.39
CA LEU A 42 -16.34 -5.63 20.72
C LEU A 42 -16.64 -6.96 20.01
N ASP A 43 -16.29 -7.02 18.71
CA ASP A 43 -16.45 -8.20 17.86
C ASP A 43 -15.44 -8.14 16.69
N ASP A 44 -15.56 -9.03 15.72
CA ASP A 44 -14.66 -9.10 14.55
C ASP A 44 -14.76 -7.89 13.60
N TYR A 45 -15.70 -6.98 13.80
CA TYR A 45 -16.00 -5.85 12.94
C TYR A 45 -16.08 -4.51 13.68
N SER A 46 -16.11 -4.52 15.01
CA SER A 46 -16.39 -3.32 15.81
C SER A 46 -15.40 -3.11 16.96
N VAL A 47 -15.05 -1.86 17.22
CA VAL A 47 -14.29 -1.43 18.40
C VAL A 47 -15.03 -0.35 19.18
N SER A 48 -14.85 -0.37 20.48
CA SER A 48 -15.22 0.69 21.42
C SER A 48 -13.97 1.50 21.75
N VAL A 49 -14.08 2.83 21.78
CA VAL A 49 -13.02 3.75 22.15
C VAL A 49 -13.51 4.74 23.20
N GLU A 50 -12.83 4.79 24.34
CA GLU A 50 -13.07 5.81 25.35
C GLU A 50 -12.45 7.14 24.90
N THR A 51 -13.29 8.16 24.74
CA THR A 51 -12.86 9.52 24.35
C THR A 51 -13.17 10.53 25.43
N LEU A 52 -12.55 11.71 25.36
CA LEU A 52 -12.90 12.86 26.23
C LEU A 52 -14.38 13.28 26.14
N ARG A 53 -15.11 12.81 25.11
CA ARG A 53 -16.54 13.09 24.89
C ARG A 53 -17.42 11.87 25.19
N GLY A 54 -16.90 10.87 25.90
CA GLY A 54 -17.57 9.62 26.20
C GLY A 54 -17.17 8.47 25.26
N LEU A 55 -17.78 7.32 25.51
CA LEU A 55 -17.58 6.09 24.74
C LEU A 55 -18.09 6.26 23.30
N ARG A 56 -17.29 5.81 22.32
CA ARG A 56 -17.68 5.80 20.90
C ARG A 56 -17.38 4.46 20.27
N GLU A 57 -18.30 3.99 19.45
CA GLU A 57 -18.14 2.75 18.68
C GLU A 57 -17.81 3.04 17.21
N PHE A 58 -16.97 2.20 16.63
CA PHE A 58 -16.54 2.28 15.24
C PHE A 58 -16.58 0.91 14.58
N GLN A 59 -17.08 0.85 13.34
CA GLN A 59 -17.16 -0.37 12.54
C GLN A 59 -16.13 -0.38 11.41
N PHE A 60 -15.64 -1.57 11.08
CA PHE A 60 -14.59 -1.86 10.11
C PHE A 60 -14.90 -3.16 9.35
N ASP A 61 -14.22 -3.39 8.23
CA ASP A 61 -14.35 -4.65 7.48
C ASP A 61 -13.76 -5.85 8.24
N LYS A 62 -12.81 -5.60 9.14
CA LYS A 62 -12.32 -6.55 10.15
C LYS A 62 -11.54 -5.83 11.25
N VAL A 63 -11.61 -6.37 12.46
CA VAL A 63 -10.84 -5.93 13.63
C VAL A 63 -9.91 -7.05 14.11
N PHE A 64 -8.62 -6.75 14.12
CA PHE A 64 -7.56 -7.62 14.61
C PHE A 64 -7.17 -7.19 16.03
N SER A 65 -7.23 -8.12 16.99
CA SER A 65 -6.79 -7.88 18.37
C SER A 65 -5.26 -7.85 18.49
N ALA A 66 -4.77 -7.53 19.68
CA ALA A 66 -3.33 -7.50 19.99
C ALA A 66 -2.65 -8.87 19.80
N GLU A 67 -3.40 -9.96 19.95
CA GLU A 67 -2.96 -11.35 19.83
C GLU A 67 -3.14 -11.91 18.41
N ALA A 68 -3.78 -11.16 17.51
CA ALA A 68 -4.06 -11.65 16.16
C ALA A 68 -2.75 -11.96 15.41
N SER A 69 -2.67 -13.19 14.89
CA SER A 69 -1.52 -13.63 14.11
C SER A 69 -1.42 -12.87 12.79
N GLN A 70 -0.20 -12.63 12.35
CA GLN A 70 0.09 -11.97 11.07
C GLN A 70 -0.38 -12.82 9.86
N GLU A 71 -0.64 -14.12 10.05
CA GLU A 71 -1.15 -15.03 9.01
C GLU A 71 -2.57 -14.68 8.56
N LEU A 72 -3.41 -14.21 9.48
CA LEU A 72 -4.80 -13.83 9.17
C LEU A 72 -4.86 -12.65 8.18
N MET A 73 -3.80 -11.83 8.09
CA MET A 73 -3.71 -10.71 7.16
C MET A 73 -3.36 -11.12 5.72
N GLN A 74 -2.88 -12.34 5.48
CA GLN A 74 -2.57 -12.81 4.12
C GLN A 74 -3.84 -13.04 3.29
N SER A 75 -4.96 -13.37 3.94
CA SER A 75 -6.30 -13.46 3.33
C SER A 75 -6.80 -12.16 2.70
N VAL A 76 -6.13 -11.03 2.93
CA VAL A 76 -6.48 -9.71 2.38
C VAL A 76 -5.95 -9.53 0.95
N ILE A 77 -4.98 -10.34 0.54
CA ILE A 77 -4.28 -10.22 -0.75
C ILE A 77 -5.00 -11.07 -1.80
N ASP A 78 -6.12 -10.55 -2.31
CA ASP A 78 -6.87 -11.19 -3.40
C ASP A 78 -6.42 -10.63 -4.75
N GLY A 79 -5.50 -11.33 -5.43
CA GLY A 79 -5.16 -11.08 -6.83
C GLY A 79 -4.17 -9.93 -7.11
N PHE A 80 -4.02 -9.61 -8.39
CA PHE A 80 -3.10 -8.59 -8.90
C PHE A 80 -3.82 -7.26 -9.15
N ASN A 81 -3.12 -6.13 -8.95
CA ASN A 81 -3.63 -4.74 -8.90
C ASN A 81 -4.18 -4.31 -7.54
N VAL A 82 -3.52 -4.74 -6.46
CA VAL A 82 -3.85 -4.41 -5.08
C VAL A 82 -2.97 -3.27 -4.58
N CYS A 83 -3.54 -2.35 -3.80
CA CYS A 83 -2.82 -1.33 -3.07
C CYS A 83 -3.17 -1.38 -1.59
N ILE A 84 -2.17 -1.62 -0.72
CA ILE A 84 -2.33 -1.74 0.73
C ILE A 84 -1.62 -0.57 1.40
N PHE A 85 -2.31 0.08 2.33
CA PHE A 85 -1.78 1.17 3.15
C PHE A 85 -1.79 0.77 4.62
N ALA A 86 -0.70 1.00 5.33
CA ALA A 86 -0.72 1.08 6.79
C ALA A 86 -0.84 2.54 7.22
N TYR A 87 -1.88 2.86 7.98
CA TYR A 87 -2.20 4.21 8.45
C TYR A 87 -2.31 4.25 9.98
N GLY A 88 -1.91 5.37 10.59
CA GLY A 88 -2.01 5.61 12.03
C GLY A 88 -0.89 6.54 12.53
N GLN A 89 -0.99 6.94 13.81
CA GLN A 89 0.03 7.79 14.43
C GLN A 89 1.38 7.08 14.55
N THR A 90 2.45 7.84 14.77
CA THR A 90 3.75 7.26 15.13
C THR A 90 3.64 6.37 16.36
N GLY A 91 4.27 5.20 16.30
CA GLY A 91 4.18 4.17 17.34
C GLY A 91 2.91 3.31 17.32
N SER A 92 1.97 3.50 16.37
CA SER A 92 0.76 2.66 16.29
C SER A 92 1.00 1.24 15.74
N GLY A 93 2.19 0.96 15.20
CA GLY A 93 2.53 -0.35 14.64
C GLY A 93 2.40 -0.48 13.11
N LYS A 94 2.39 0.63 12.35
CA LYS A 94 2.35 0.62 10.87
C LYS A 94 3.47 -0.22 10.26
N THR A 95 4.73 0.11 10.55
CA THR A 95 5.89 -0.64 10.07
C THR A 95 5.92 -2.07 10.58
N PHE A 96 5.48 -2.33 11.81
CA PHE A 96 5.34 -3.71 12.32
C PHE A 96 4.27 -4.53 11.58
N THR A 97 3.24 -3.86 11.05
CA THR A 97 2.22 -4.49 10.20
C THR A 97 2.75 -4.74 8.81
N MET A 98 3.43 -3.76 8.21
CA MET A 98 3.94 -3.88 6.84
C MET A 98 5.17 -4.78 6.74
N VAL A 99 6.12 -4.65 7.66
CA VAL A 99 7.44 -5.31 7.58
C VAL A 99 7.54 -6.45 8.59
N GLY A 100 7.05 -6.24 9.80
CA GLY A 100 7.22 -7.19 10.91
C GLY A 100 8.33 -6.77 11.87
N ASP A 101 8.82 -7.73 12.64
CA ASP A 101 9.97 -7.57 13.52
C ASP A 101 11.31 -7.71 12.78
N LYS A 102 12.37 -7.18 13.39
CA LYS A 102 13.73 -7.20 12.81
C LYS A 102 14.27 -8.62 12.64
N ASP A 103 13.94 -9.52 13.57
CA ASP A 103 14.37 -10.92 13.56
C ASP A 103 13.54 -11.79 12.60
N GLN A 104 12.50 -11.23 11.97
CA GLN A 104 11.54 -11.96 11.12
C GLN A 104 10.88 -13.16 11.79
N LYS A 105 10.74 -13.15 13.13
CA LYS A 105 9.93 -14.15 13.86
C LYS A 105 8.44 -13.93 13.64
N ASN A 106 8.07 -12.67 13.36
CA ASN A 106 6.72 -12.19 13.09
C ASN A 106 6.71 -11.36 11.80
N PRO A 107 6.93 -11.99 10.62
CA PRO A 107 6.98 -11.27 9.36
C PRO A 107 5.64 -10.59 9.08
N GLY A 108 5.70 -9.35 8.59
CA GLY A 108 4.53 -8.53 8.24
C GLY A 108 3.99 -8.81 6.83
N ILE A 109 3.16 -7.91 6.33
CA ILE A 109 2.49 -8.03 5.02
C ILE A 109 3.50 -8.13 3.86
N MET A 110 4.54 -7.30 3.82
CA MET A 110 5.55 -7.25 2.76
C MET A 110 6.28 -8.59 2.57
N PRO A 111 7.03 -9.13 3.55
CA PRO A 111 7.74 -10.40 3.37
C PRO A 111 6.79 -11.56 3.05
N ARG A 112 5.58 -11.58 3.64
CA ARG A 112 4.56 -12.59 3.32
C ARG A 112 4.04 -12.45 1.88
N SER A 113 3.82 -11.23 1.41
CA SER A 113 3.41 -10.94 0.04
C SER A 113 4.48 -11.38 -0.96
N PHE A 114 5.76 -11.18 -0.63
CA PHE A 114 6.86 -11.59 -1.51
C PHE A 114 6.84 -13.11 -1.69
N ASN A 115 6.74 -13.89 -0.60
CA ASN A 115 6.58 -15.34 -0.68
C ASN A 115 5.33 -15.74 -1.46
N ALA A 116 4.19 -15.10 -1.18
CA ALA A 116 2.91 -15.40 -1.84
C ALA A 116 2.98 -15.22 -3.36
N ILE A 117 3.61 -14.14 -3.84
CA ILE A 117 3.78 -13.87 -5.27
C ILE A 117 4.50 -15.03 -5.96
N PHE A 118 5.65 -15.45 -5.42
CA PHE A 118 6.44 -16.51 -6.02
C PHE A 118 5.76 -17.89 -5.89
N ASN A 119 5.05 -18.17 -4.80
CA ASN A 119 4.26 -19.40 -4.66
C ASN A 119 3.14 -19.46 -5.72
N ILE A 120 2.37 -18.38 -5.89
CA ILE A 120 1.32 -18.29 -6.90
C ILE A 120 1.90 -18.48 -8.30
N MET A 121 3.05 -17.86 -8.60
CA MET A 121 3.72 -18.05 -9.89
C MET A 121 4.10 -19.51 -10.11
N GLN A 122 4.71 -20.16 -9.11
CA GLN A 122 5.13 -21.56 -9.18
C GLN A 122 3.94 -22.49 -9.47
N GLU A 123 2.84 -22.31 -8.75
CA GLU A 123 1.59 -23.08 -8.91
C GLU A 123 0.95 -22.90 -10.30
N ASN A 124 1.23 -21.79 -10.99
CA ASN A 124 0.60 -21.42 -12.25
C ASN A 124 1.52 -21.54 -13.48
N THR A 125 2.72 -22.12 -13.33
CA THR A 125 3.70 -22.32 -14.41
C THR A 125 3.20 -23.16 -15.58
N SER A 126 2.22 -24.05 -15.35
CA SER A 126 1.61 -24.86 -16.41
C SER A 126 0.68 -24.06 -17.34
N LYS A 127 0.20 -22.89 -16.90
CA LYS A 127 -0.75 -22.03 -17.62
C LYS A 127 -0.12 -20.74 -18.13
N PHE A 128 0.93 -20.28 -17.45
CA PHE A 128 1.57 -19.00 -17.73
C PHE A 128 3.10 -19.12 -17.75
N ASP A 129 3.72 -18.47 -18.72
CA ASP A 129 5.14 -18.15 -18.68
C ASP A 129 5.33 -16.80 -17.99
N PHE A 130 6.32 -16.71 -17.12
CA PHE A 130 6.56 -15.52 -16.32
C PHE A 130 7.90 -14.81 -16.68
N LYS A 131 8.74 -15.25 -17.63
CA LYS A 131 10.07 -14.61 -17.84
C LYS A 131 10.01 -13.26 -18.62
N PRO A 132 10.65 -12.14 -18.18
CA PRO A 132 11.26 -11.86 -16.87
C PRO A 132 10.21 -11.53 -15.78
N GLN A 133 10.47 -12.08 -14.58
CA GLN A 133 9.46 -12.62 -13.65
C GLN A 133 8.80 -11.65 -12.69
N VAL A 134 9.59 -10.84 -12.00
CA VAL A 134 9.08 -9.90 -11.02
C VAL A 134 10.03 -8.73 -11.03
N SER A 135 9.50 -7.52 -11.10
CA SER A 135 10.29 -6.30 -11.05
C SER A 135 9.73 -5.38 -9.98
N ALA A 136 10.62 -4.71 -9.25
CA ALA A 136 10.23 -3.87 -8.14
C ALA A 136 10.89 -2.50 -8.25
N TYR A 137 10.19 -1.47 -7.78
CA TYR A 137 10.74 -0.15 -7.49
C TYR A 137 10.37 0.25 -6.06
N MET A 138 11.23 1.03 -5.42
CA MET A 138 11.02 1.47 -4.03
C MET A 138 11.28 2.96 -3.93
N LEU A 139 10.30 3.68 -3.39
CA LEU A 139 10.32 5.13 -3.31
C LEU A 139 10.06 5.60 -1.89
N GLU A 140 10.69 6.72 -1.56
CA GLU A 140 10.32 7.53 -0.42
C GLU A 140 9.59 8.78 -0.91
N LEU A 141 8.39 9.02 -0.38
CA LEU A 141 7.67 10.27 -0.58
C LEU A 141 7.84 11.14 0.67
N TYR A 142 8.71 12.14 0.55
CA TYR A 142 9.03 13.08 1.62
C TYR A 142 8.89 14.51 1.12
N ASN A 143 8.16 15.35 1.85
CA ASN A 143 7.92 16.75 1.50
C ASN A 143 7.45 16.97 0.03
N ASP A 144 6.51 16.13 -0.43
CA ASP A 144 6.00 16.09 -1.82
C ASP A 144 7.08 15.83 -2.90
N ARG A 145 8.25 15.31 -2.52
CA ARG A 145 9.31 14.84 -3.42
C ARG A 145 9.35 13.31 -3.40
N LEU A 146 9.44 12.73 -4.59
CA LEU A 146 9.64 11.29 -4.75
C LEU A 146 11.13 11.06 -4.91
N GLN A 147 11.67 10.26 -4.01
CA GLN A 147 13.05 9.84 -4.02
C GLN A 147 13.12 8.36 -4.35
N ASP A 148 14.02 8.01 -5.25
CA ASP A 148 14.32 6.63 -5.59
C ASP A 148 15.25 6.02 -4.55
N LEU A 149 14.85 4.89 -3.96
CA LEU A 149 15.62 4.21 -2.92
C LEU A 149 16.61 3.18 -3.48
N PHE A 150 16.62 2.92 -4.79
CA PHE A 150 17.63 2.08 -5.43
C PHE A 150 18.82 2.86 -5.98
N VAL A 151 18.69 4.17 -6.15
CA VAL A 151 19.79 5.05 -6.58
C VAL A 151 20.56 5.56 -5.36
N SER A 152 21.88 5.29 -5.31
CA SER A 152 22.74 5.81 -4.24
C SER A 152 23.01 7.30 -4.42
N GLN A 153 22.78 8.11 -3.37
CA GLN A 153 23.08 9.54 -3.38
C GLN A 153 24.57 9.87 -3.48
N THR A 154 25.45 8.88 -3.24
CA THR A 154 26.91 9.09 -3.22
C THR A 154 27.48 9.49 -4.59
N GLY A 155 26.73 9.32 -5.68
CA GLY A 155 27.12 9.78 -7.02
C GLY A 155 26.59 11.17 -7.43
N GLU A 156 25.57 11.69 -6.75
CA GLU A 156 24.90 12.95 -7.18
C GLU A 156 25.48 14.21 -6.52
N ALA A 157 26.22 14.08 -5.41
CA ALA A 157 26.96 15.20 -4.82
C ALA A 157 28.09 15.72 -5.73
N HIS A 158 28.52 14.95 -6.74
CA HIS A 158 29.44 15.40 -7.79
C HIS A 158 28.75 15.74 -9.13
N ALA A 159 27.44 15.51 -9.27
CA ALA A 159 26.68 15.84 -10.47
C ALA A 159 25.96 17.20 -10.39
N GLN A 160 25.91 17.84 -9.22
CA GLN A 160 25.33 19.18 -9.05
C GLN A 160 26.18 20.32 -9.66
N THR A 161 27.33 20.02 -10.25
CA THR A 161 28.17 20.98 -10.99
C THR A 161 28.07 20.87 -12.51
N GLN A 162 27.20 20.02 -13.07
CA GLN A 162 26.96 19.94 -14.51
C GLN A 162 25.62 20.61 -14.87
N PRO A 163 25.62 21.80 -15.54
CA PRO A 163 24.40 22.56 -15.81
C PRO A 163 23.44 21.91 -16.85
N HIS A 164 23.82 20.78 -17.47
CA HIS A 164 23.14 20.27 -18.67
C HIS A 164 22.87 18.75 -18.69
N GLY A 165 22.93 18.06 -17.55
CA GLY A 165 22.47 16.66 -17.44
C GLY A 165 20.98 16.58 -17.06
N PRO A 166 20.16 15.72 -17.70
CA PRO A 166 18.78 15.53 -17.26
C PRO A 166 18.78 14.91 -15.85
N THR A 167 18.33 15.67 -14.85
CA THR A 167 18.04 15.12 -13.53
C THR A 167 16.95 14.06 -13.68
N ARG A 168 17.23 12.83 -13.23
CA ARG A 168 16.28 11.71 -13.30
C ARG A 168 15.11 12.00 -12.35
N ARG A 169 14.04 12.62 -12.87
CA ARG A 169 12.87 12.99 -12.08
C ARG A 169 11.85 11.85 -12.05
N VAL A 170 11.53 11.38 -10.84
CA VAL A 170 10.47 10.38 -10.63
C VAL A 170 9.09 11.05 -10.61
N GLU A 171 8.17 10.55 -11.43
CA GLU A 171 6.79 11.05 -11.54
C GLU A 171 5.77 9.92 -11.48
N ILE A 172 4.62 10.15 -10.84
CA ILE A 172 3.52 9.17 -10.84
C ILE A 172 2.70 9.33 -12.13
N LYS A 173 2.61 8.24 -12.91
CA LYS A 173 1.83 8.21 -14.16
C LYS A 173 0.88 7.02 -14.17
N ARG A 174 -0.03 7.03 -15.15
CA ARG A 174 -0.97 5.94 -15.41
C ARG A 174 -0.81 5.48 -16.84
N ASN A 175 -0.76 4.17 -17.05
CA ASN A 175 -0.75 3.61 -18.40
C ASN A 175 -2.18 3.56 -18.98
N ARG A 176 -2.29 3.13 -20.25
CA ARG A 176 -3.59 2.98 -20.94
C ARG A 176 -4.55 2.01 -20.25
N LYS A 177 -4.00 1.04 -19.51
CA LYS A 177 -4.74 0.06 -18.70
C LYS A 177 -5.19 0.61 -17.34
N GLY A 178 -4.89 1.89 -17.05
CA GLY A 178 -5.21 2.53 -15.77
C GLY A 178 -4.27 2.15 -14.62
N VAL A 179 -3.23 1.35 -14.86
CA VAL A 179 -2.24 0.97 -13.85
C VAL A 179 -1.36 2.16 -13.55
N VAL A 180 -1.32 2.55 -12.27
CA VAL A 180 -0.44 3.60 -11.76
C VAL A 180 0.98 3.06 -11.64
N PHE A 181 1.99 3.81 -12.08
CA PHE A 181 3.40 3.45 -11.95
C PHE A 181 4.26 4.69 -11.75
N ALA A 182 5.49 4.50 -11.30
CA ALA A 182 6.47 5.56 -11.13
C ALA A 182 7.38 5.65 -12.36
N GLN A 183 7.10 6.61 -13.25
CA GLN A 183 7.98 6.86 -14.39
C GLN A 183 9.30 7.46 -13.90
N GLY A 184 10.41 6.99 -14.45
CA GLY A 184 11.75 7.46 -14.10
C GLY A 184 12.32 6.77 -12.87
N ALA A 185 11.55 5.97 -12.13
CA ALA A 185 12.08 5.14 -11.05
C ALA A 185 12.96 4.00 -11.60
N GLU A 186 13.99 3.64 -10.86
CA GLU A 186 14.79 2.45 -11.05
C GLU A 186 13.97 1.24 -10.67
N THR A 187 13.98 0.27 -11.57
CA THR A 187 13.31 -1.01 -11.37
C THR A 187 14.37 -2.08 -11.35
N LYS A 188 14.35 -2.91 -10.32
CA LYS A 188 15.24 -4.07 -10.17
C LYS A 188 14.42 -5.34 -10.28
N GLU A 189 14.96 -6.32 -10.98
CA GLU A 189 14.34 -7.64 -11.13
C GLU A 189 14.68 -8.53 -9.93
N ALA A 190 13.75 -9.42 -9.58
CA ALA A 190 13.95 -10.46 -8.59
C ALA A 190 13.41 -11.79 -9.12
N SER A 191 14.21 -12.85 -8.96
CA SER A 191 13.86 -14.21 -9.40
C SER A 191 13.36 -15.08 -8.25
N SER A 192 13.41 -14.58 -7.01
CA SER A 192 12.95 -15.28 -5.81
C SER A 192 12.42 -14.30 -4.76
N ALA A 193 11.64 -14.81 -3.81
CA ALA A 193 11.15 -14.02 -2.68
C ALA A 193 12.31 -13.49 -1.81
N GLN A 194 13.39 -14.27 -1.71
CA GLN A 194 14.62 -13.91 -1.00
C GLN A 194 15.33 -12.74 -1.69
N GLU A 195 15.45 -12.76 -3.02
CA GLU A 195 16.01 -11.64 -3.79
C GLU A 195 15.15 -10.38 -3.64
N LEU A 196 13.82 -10.51 -3.74
CA LEU A 196 12.92 -9.39 -3.56
C LEU A 196 13.00 -8.78 -2.15
N TYR A 197 13.17 -9.63 -1.13
CA TYR A 197 13.40 -9.19 0.24
C TYR A 197 14.79 -8.54 0.42
N ALA A 198 15.83 -9.03 -0.24
CA ALA A 198 17.16 -8.42 -0.24
C ALA A 198 17.15 -7.02 -0.87
N LEU A 199 16.42 -6.85 -1.99
CA LEU A 199 16.18 -5.55 -2.61
C LEU A 199 15.46 -4.61 -1.63
N PHE A 200 14.46 -5.11 -0.91
CA PHE A 200 13.76 -4.35 0.13
C PHE A 200 14.72 -3.88 1.24
N GLN A 201 15.57 -4.75 1.75
CA GLN A 201 16.55 -4.41 2.78
C GLN A 201 17.55 -3.36 2.27
N GLN A 202 18.02 -3.49 1.03
CA GLN A 202 18.91 -2.51 0.40
C GLN A 202 18.24 -1.13 0.32
N ALA A 203 17.01 -1.05 -0.16
CA ALA A 203 16.26 0.20 -0.25
C ALA A 203 16.03 0.84 1.13
N CYS A 204 15.71 0.02 2.14
CA CYS A 204 15.59 0.49 3.52
C CYS A 204 16.91 1.03 4.06
N ALA A 205 18.05 0.41 3.76
CA ALA A 205 19.36 0.92 4.16
C ALA A 205 19.66 2.28 3.51
N ASN A 206 19.37 2.42 2.22
CA ASN A 206 19.53 3.69 1.50
C ASN A 206 18.64 4.80 2.07
N ARG A 207 17.40 4.46 2.45
CA ARG A 207 16.49 5.37 3.16
C ARG A 207 17.08 5.88 4.47
N HIS A 208 17.74 5.01 5.24
CA HIS A 208 18.38 5.40 6.51
C HIS A 208 19.61 6.31 6.29
N ILE A 209 20.38 6.10 5.22
CA ILE A 209 21.56 6.93 4.90
C ILE A 209 21.14 8.33 4.43
N SER A 210 20.04 8.43 3.68
CA SER A 210 19.45 9.71 3.27
C SER A 210 18.98 10.56 4.46
N ALA A 211 18.63 9.90 5.57
CA ALA A 211 18.06 10.55 6.72
C ALA A 211 19.14 11.14 7.63
N THR A 212 19.35 12.45 7.57
CA THR A 212 20.25 13.14 8.49
C THR A 212 19.63 13.14 9.91
N MET A 213 20.04 12.16 10.73
CA MET A 213 19.65 11.94 12.15
C MET A 213 18.17 11.54 12.44
N ASN A 214 17.97 10.23 12.59
CA ASN A 214 17.15 9.51 13.58
C ASN A 214 15.61 9.67 13.68
N VAL A 215 14.91 10.54 12.94
CA VAL A 215 13.43 10.67 13.08
C VAL A 215 12.66 10.67 11.74
N GLU A 216 13.30 10.33 10.62
CA GLU A 216 12.71 10.58 9.30
C GLU A 216 11.68 9.52 8.84
N SER A 217 11.78 8.27 9.28
CA SER A 217 10.84 7.21 8.85
C SER A 217 9.39 7.45 9.31
N SER A 218 9.21 8.19 10.41
CA SER A 218 7.89 8.66 10.89
C SER A 218 7.31 9.80 10.06
N ARG A 219 8.13 10.42 9.21
CA ARG A 219 7.83 11.68 8.51
C ARG A 219 7.86 11.57 6.99
N SER A 220 8.10 10.38 6.46
CA SER A 220 8.03 10.09 5.03
C SER A 220 7.24 8.82 4.78
N HIS A 221 6.62 8.72 3.60
CA HIS A 221 5.88 7.52 3.20
C HIS A 221 6.81 6.59 2.42
N LEU A 222 6.82 5.30 2.77
CA LEU A 222 7.48 4.28 1.96
C LEU A 222 6.49 3.72 0.94
N ILE A 223 6.93 3.63 -0.30
CA ILE A 223 6.15 3.06 -1.40
C ILE A 223 6.95 1.93 -2.03
N VAL A 224 6.44 0.71 -1.95
CA VAL A 224 6.98 -0.45 -2.67
C VAL A 224 6.01 -0.83 -3.78
N GLY A 225 6.47 -0.79 -5.02
CA GLY A 225 5.72 -1.26 -6.18
C GLY A 225 6.35 -2.52 -6.75
N ILE A 226 5.57 -3.59 -6.84
CA ILE A 226 5.98 -4.88 -7.40
C ILE A 226 5.13 -5.14 -8.62
N MET A 227 5.78 -5.35 -9.76
CA MET A 227 5.16 -5.67 -11.04
C MET A 227 5.44 -7.13 -11.35
N VAL A 228 4.40 -7.85 -11.77
CA VAL A 228 4.49 -9.23 -12.24
C VAL A 228 3.92 -9.27 -13.64
N GLU A 229 4.69 -9.76 -14.60
CA GLU A 229 4.23 -9.99 -15.95
C GLU A 229 4.00 -11.49 -16.18
N SER A 230 2.90 -11.84 -16.83
CA SER A 230 2.56 -13.21 -17.16
C SER A 230 2.06 -13.30 -18.58
N ARG A 231 2.59 -14.27 -19.32
CA ARG A 231 2.17 -14.62 -20.66
C ARG A 231 1.34 -15.90 -20.60
N ASN A 232 0.07 -15.81 -20.98
CA ASN A 232 -0.79 -16.97 -21.07
C ASN A 232 -0.31 -17.92 -22.18
N LEU A 233 -0.06 -19.18 -21.83
CA LEU A 233 0.50 -20.17 -22.76
C LEU A 233 -0.51 -20.65 -23.80
N THR A 234 -1.82 -20.55 -23.52
CA THR A 234 -2.89 -21.00 -24.42
C THR A 234 -3.14 -20.00 -25.55
N ASN A 235 -3.18 -18.70 -25.25
CA ASN A 235 -3.55 -17.67 -26.23
C ASN A 235 -2.45 -16.62 -26.48
N GLY A 236 -1.30 -16.75 -25.83
CA GLY A 236 -0.15 -15.86 -25.99
C GLY A 236 -0.32 -14.46 -25.38
N SER A 237 -1.45 -14.15 -24.76
CA SER A 237 -1.74 -12.82 -24.20
C SER A 237 -0.83 -12.49 -23.01
N VAL A 238 -0.39 -11.23 -22.93
CA VAL A 238 0.45 -10.73 -21.84
C VAL A 238 -0.38 -9.88 -20.88
N ASN A 239 -0.38 -10.32 -19.62
CA ASN A 239 -0.99 -9.63 -18.50
C ASN A 239 0.09 -9.08 -17.59
N SER A 240 -0.15 -7.90 -17.04
CA SER A 240 0.73 -7.29 -16.06
C SER A 240 -0.11 -6.93 -14.83
N GLY A 241 0.35 -7.43 -13.69
CA GLY A 241 -0.21 -7.21 -12.38
C GLY A 241 0.69 -6.31 -11.55
N LYS A 242 0.09 -5.49 -10.70
CA LYS A 242 0.83 -4.66 -9.75
C LYS A 242 0.40 -4.90 -8.31
N LEU A 243 1.35 -5.12 -7.41
CA LEU A 243 1.12 -5.00 -5.97
C LEU A 243 1.79 -3.72 -5.47
N SER A 244 1.03 -2.89 -4.76
CA SER A 244 1.53 -1.67 -4.14
C SER A 244 1.40 -1.78 -2.62
N LEU A 245 2.53 -1.68 -1.91
CA LEU A 245 2.59 -1.79 -0.46
C LEU A 245 3.13 -0.46 0.08
N VAL A 246 2.33 0.22 0.90
CA VAL A 246 2.63 1.58 1.35
C VAL A 246 2.63 1.64 2.88
N ASP A 247 3.76 2.03 3.47
CA ASP A 247 3.88 2.35 4.90
C ASP A 247 3.86 3.87 5.05
N LEU A 248 2.76 4.43 5.56
CA LEU A 248 2.56 5.87 5.62
C LEU A 248 3.34 6.50 6.77
N ALA A 249 3.63 7.80 6.65
CA ALA A 249 4.08 8.64 7.75
C ALA A 249 3.03 8.69 8.88
N GLY A 250 3.46 9.15 10.06
CA GLY A 250 2.60 9.38 11.21
C GLY A 250 1.46 10.36 10.90
N SER A 251 0.25 10.04 11.35
CA SER A 251 -0.95 10.86 11.18
C SER A 251 -1.12 11.96 12.24
N GLU A 252 -0.18 12.09 13.18
CA GLU A 252 -0.20 13.13 14.19
C GLU A 252 -0.10 14.53 13.59
N ARG A 253 -0.95 15.45 14.07
CA ARG A 253 -0.94 16.85 13.63
C ARG A 253 0.26 17.58 14.23
N ALA A 254 0.87 18.45 13.42
CA ALA A 254 2.01 19.29 13.80
C ALA A 254 1.72 20.31 14.91
N ALA A 255 0.47 20.46 15.32
CA ALA A 255 -0.04 21.57 16.13
C ALA A 255 0.47 21.64 17.59
N LYS A 256 1.53 20.91 17.95
CA LYS A 256 2.10 20.88 19.31
C LYS A 256 3.61 21.13 19.37
N THR A 257 4.27 21.49 18.28
CA THR A 257 5.71 21.71 18.29
C THR A 257 6.01 23.16 17.95
N GLY A 258 6.79 23.86 18.79
CA GLY A 258 7.36 25.19 18.51
C GLY A 258 8.45 25.10 17.43
N ALA A 259 8.13 24.42 16.33
CA ALA A 259 9.02 23.97 15.29
C ALA A 259 9.44 25.14 14.39
N LYS A 260 10.71 25.16 14.02
CA LYS A 260 11.28 26.16 13.09
C LYS A 260 10.67 25.99 11.68
N ASP A 261 10.71 27.03 10.84
CA ASP A 261 10.07 27.08 9.51
C ASP A 261 10.24 25.84 8.62
N HIS A 262 11.42 25.20 8.62
CA HIS A 262 11.67 23.97 7.86
C HIS A 262 10.84 22.77 8.36
N GLN A 263 10.83 22.56 9.67
CA GLN A 263 10.06 21.49 10.33
C GLN A 263 8.55 21.73 10.19
N LEU A 264 8.13 22.99 10.15
CA LEU A 264 6.73 23.35 9.90
C LEU A 264 6.32 23.02 8.45
N LYS A 265 7.16 23.36 7.45
CA LYS A 265 6.93 22.99 6.04
C LYS A 265 6.83 21.47 5.86
N GLU A 266 7.75 20.73 6.46
CA GLU A 266 7.77 19.27 6.47
C GLU A 266 6.47 18.70 7.04
N ALA A 267 6.09 19.12 8.26
CA ALA A 267 4.90 18.63 8.92
C ALA A 267 3.61 19.00 8.18
N ASN A 268 3.57 20.17 7.52
CA ASN A 268 2.46 20.58 6.65
C ASN A 268 2.35 19.69 5.41
N SER A 269 3.47 19.33 4.77
CA SER A 269 3.47 18.45 3.59
C SER A 269 2.98 17.04 3.93
N ILE A 270 3.39 16.48 5.07
CA ILE A 270 2.90 15.18 5.55
C ILE A 270 1.39 15.24 5.78
N ASN A 271 0.92 16.21 6.57
CA ASN A 271 -0.49 16.38 6.87
C ASN A 271 -1.33 16.66 5.62
N LYS A 272 -0.82 17.41 4.65
CA LYS A 272 -1.47 17.63 3.36
C LYS A 272 -1.67 16.32 2.59
N SER A 273 -0.63 15.48 2.51
CA SER A 273 -0.73 14.21 1.80
C SER A 273 -1.72 13.24 2.45
N LEU A 274 -1.75 13.18 3.78
CA LEU A 274 -2.69 12.34 4.55
C LEU A 274 -4.12 12.89 4.54
N SER A 275 -4.30 14.21 4.57
CA SER A 275 -5.61 14.85 4.44
C SER A 275 -6.21 14.57 3.07
N ALA A 276 -5.41 14.72 2.00
CA ALA A 276 -5.83 14.38 0.64
C ALA A 276 -6.22 12.89 0.53
N LEU A 277 -5.50 11.98 1.21
CA LEU A 277 -5.88 10.57 1.26
C LEU A 277 -7.22 10.38 1.97
N GLY A 278 -7.46 11.09 3.08
CA GLY A 278 -8.74 11.13 3.77
C GLY A 278 -9.89 11.61 2.87
N ASP A 279 -9.68 12.66 2.08
CA ASP A 279 -10.66 13.16 1.11
C ASP A 279 -10.97 12.11 0.04
N VAL A 280 -9.95 11.41 -0.46
CA VAL A 280 -10.11 10.32 -1.44
C VAL A 280 -10.91 9.15 -0.87
N ILE A 281 -10.59 8.71 0.35
CA ILE A 281 -11.32 7.61 1.02
C ILE A 281 -12.78 8.03 1.27
N SER A 282 -13.00 9.25 1.75
CA SER A 282 -14.35 9.79 2.01
C SER A 282 -15.17 9.85 0.71
N ALA A 283 -14.58 10.37 -0.37
CA ALA A 283 -15.24 10.42 -1.67
C ALA A 283 -15.57 9.02 -2.22
N LEU A 284 -14.69 8.05 -2.04
CA LEU A 284 -14.92 6.66 -2.47
C LEU A 284 -15.97 5.95 -1.61
N SER A 285 -15.98 6.19 -0.30
CA SER A 285 -16.98 5.64 0.62
C SER A 285 -18.38 6.20 0.36
N ALA A 286 -18.48 7.50 0.06
CA ALA A 286 -19.72 8.15 -0.33
C ALA A 286 -20.09 7.94 -1.82
N GLU A 287 -19.35 7.11 -2.55
CA GLU A 287 -19.57 6.80 -3.97
C GLU A 287 -19.69 8.07 -4.86
N LEU A 288 -18.92 9.12 -4.55
CA LEU A 288 -18.99 10.38 -5.27
C LEU A 288 -18.50 10.23 -6.73
N PRO A 289 -19.11 10.96 -7.69
CA PRO A 289 -18.69 10.89 -9.10
C PRO A 289 -17.25 11.33 -9.33
N HIS A 290 -16.78 12.29 -8.55
CA HIS A 290 -15.43 12.83 -8.61
C HIS A 290 -14.65 12.45 -7.36
N VAL A 291 -13.49 11.81 -7.55
CA VAL A 291 -12.56 11.45 -6.49
C VAL A 291 -11.27 12.27 -6.65
N PRO A 292 -10.84 13.04 -5.63
CA PRO A 292 -9.78 14.05 -5.75
C PRO A 292 -8.35 13.46 -5.72
N TYR A 293 -8.08 12.46 -6.55
CA TYR A 293 -6.78 11.78 -6.63
C TYR A 293 -5.60 12.68 -7.00
N ARG A 294 -5.85 13.91 -7.49
CA ARG A 294 -4.78 14.83 -7.93
C ARG A 294 -4.24 15.70 -6.79
N ASN A 295 -4.87 15.69 -5.61
CA ASN A 295 -4.55 16.61 -4.51
C ASN A 295 -3.17 16.35 -3.88
N SER A 296 -2.57 15.17 -4.08
CA SER A 296 -1.20 14.86 -3.64
C SER A 296 -0.57 13.76 -4.50
N LYS A 297 0.76 13.66 -4.52
CA LYS A 297 1.44 12.51 -5.18
C LYS A 297 1.05 11.17 -4.56
N LEU A 298 0.80 11.14 -3.25
CA LEU A 298 0.31 9.95 -2.54
C LEU A 298 -1.04 9.48 -3.09
N THR A 299 -1.98 10.41 -3.27
CA THR A 299 -3.31 10.07 -3.81
C THR A 299 -3.28 9.73 -5.30
N GLN A 300 -2.38 10.35 -6.06
CA GLN A 300 -2.12 9.95 -7.44
C GLN A 300 -1.60 8.51 -7.51
N TYR A 301 -0.74 8.13 -6.56
CA TYR A 301 -0.23 6.76 -6.43
C TYR A 301 -1.33 5.77 -6.03
N ALA A 302 -2.17 6.15 -5.08
CA ALA A 302 -3.29 5.36 -4.55
C ALA A 302 -4.44 5.15 -5.54
N THR A 303 -4.34 5.69 -6.76
CA THR A 303 -5.46 5.64 -7.68
C THR A 303 -5.69 4.24 -8.21
N ARG A 304 -6.91 3.76 -8.04
CA ARG A 304 -7.43 2.52 -8.61
C ARG A 304 -7.01 2.35 -10.07
N VAL A 305 -6.54 1.15 -10.37
CA VAL A 305 -6.63 0.56 -11.71
C VAL A 305 -8.12 0.42 -12.01
N LYS A 306 -8.64 1.24 -12.93
CA LYS A 306 -9.94 0.96 -13.55
C LYS A 306 -9.82 -0.40 -14.21
N ALA A 307 -10.64 -1.37 -13.81
CA ALA A 307 -10.82 -2.59 -14.59
C ALA A 307 -11.10 -2.17 -16.04
N ILE A 308 -10.27 -2.64 -16.96
CA ILE A 308 -10.56 -2.59 -18.38
C ILE A 308 -11.84 -3.40 -18.54
N THR A 309 -12.96 -2.73 -18.79
CA THR A 309 -14.08 -3.37 -19.47
C THR A 309 -13.58 -3.76 -20.86
N ASN A 310 -13.27 -5.04 -21.03
CA ASN A 310 -13.32 -5.62 -22.36
C ASN A 310 -14.79 -5.56 -22.80
N ASN A 311 -15.05 -4.67 -23.76
CA ASN A 311 -16.19 -4.82 -24.66
C ASN A 311 -16.02 -6.15 -25.40
N ALA A 312 -16.55 -7.23 -24.84
CA ALA A 312 -16.74 -8.51 -25.52
C ALA A 312 -17.80 -9.35 -24.78
N GLN A 313 -18.99 -8.75 -24.54
CA GLN A 313 -20.29 -9.43 -24.40
C GLN A 313 -21.35 -8.36 -24.06
N ARG A 314 -21.71 -7.58 -25.08
CA ARG A 314 -23.03 -6.96 -25.18
C ARG A 314 -23.69 -7.57 -26.41
N ASN A 315 -24.29 -8.73 -26.22
CA ASN A 315 -25.35 -9.31 -27.02
C ASN A 315 -25.92 -10.41 -26.13
N VAL A 316 -27.24 -10.45 -25.97
CA VAL A 316 -28.03 -11.18 -24.93
C VAL A 316 -28.13 -10.31 -23.66
N ASP A 317 -29.20 -9.59 -23.32
CA ASP A 317 -30.58 -9.54 -23.75
C ASP A 317 -31.13 -8.12 -23.62
N SER A 318 -31.60 -7.55 -24.74
CA SER A 318 -32.41 -6.32 -24.75
C SER A 318 -33.75 -6.54 -25.45
N LYS A 319 -34.16 -7.80 -25.63
CA LYS A 319 -35.50 -8.16 -26.12
C LYS A 319 -36.42 -8.78 -25.06
N GLU A 320 -35.91 -9.27 -23.93
CA GLU A 320 -36.76 -9.90 -22.88
C GLU A 320 -37.25 -8.94 -21.79
N ILE A 321 -36.74 -7.70 -21.69
CA ILE A 321 -37.21 -6.71 -20.70
C ILE A 321 -38.38 -5.84 -21.24
N ALA A 322 -38.79 -6.03 -22.50
CA ALA A 322 -39.89 -5.29 -23.11
C ALA A 322 -41.26 -6.00 -23.04
N GLN A 323 -41.36 -7.22 -22.50
CA GLN A 323 -42.61 -8.01 -22.45
C GLN A 323 -43.16 -8.26 -21.03
N LEU A 324 -42.71 -7.52 -20.01
CA LEU A 324 -43.28 -7.58 -18.66
C LEU A 324 -43.84 -6.22 -18.18
N LYS A 325 -44.46 -5.47 -19.11
CA LYS A 325 -45.22 -4.25 -18.83
C LYS A 325 -46.54 -4.14 -19.63
N GLU A 326 -47.23 -5.26 -19.77
CA GLU A 326 -48.70 -5.35 -19.94
C GLU A 326 -49.23 -6.41 -18.97
#